data_AF-A0A5K1FPN9-F1
#
_entry.id   AF-A0A5K1FPN9-F1
#
_cell.length_a   1.000
_cell.length_b   1.000
_cell.length_c   1.000
_cell.angle_alpha   90.00
_cell.angle_beta   90.00
_cell.angle_gamma   90.00
#
_symmetry.space_group_name_H-M   'P 1'
#
loop_
_entity.id
_entity.type
_entity.pdbx_description
1 polymer ?
#
loop_
_entity_poly.entity_id
_entity_poly.type
_entity_poly.pdbx_seq_one_letter_code
_entity_poly.pdbx_strand_id
1 'polypeptide(L)' 'MAGTEEGRRSVHPDCRNASNPYHECVDFCFRLIAEAKRRKEMEKI' A
#
# COMPACT_ATOMS: atom_id res chain seq x y z
N MET A 1 -10.93 -20.06 -6.44
CA MET A 1 -9.57 -19.51 -6.34
C MET A 1 -9.71 -18.00 -6.44
N ALA A 2 -9.66 -17.30 -5.31
CA ALA A 2 -9.80 -15.84 -5.28
C ALA A 2 -8.61 -15.24 -6.03
N GLY A 3 -8.91 -14.42 -7.05
CA GLY A 3 -7.92 -13.85 -7.95
C GLY A 3 -6.86 -13.07 -7.18
N THR A 4 -5.64 -13.59 -7.19
CA THR A 4 -4.45 -12.80 -6.93
C THR A 4 -4.32 -11.81 -8.09
N GLU A 5 -4.82 -10.60 -7.91
CA GLU A 5 -4.59 -9.45 -8.78
C GLU A 5 -3.14 -8.96 -8.67
N GLU A 6 -2.19 -9.89 -8.80
CA GLU A 6 -0.74 -9.67 -8.63
C GLU A 6 -0.09 -9.20 -9.94
N GLY A 7 -0.84 -8.46 -10.76
CA GLY A 7 -0.46 -8.20 -12.16
C GLY A 7 -0.72 -6.80 -12.71
N ARG A 8 -1.30 -5.86 -11.95
CA ARG A 8 -1.53 -4.52 -12.51
C ARG A 8 -1.57 -3.43 -11.45
N ARG A 9 -0.40 -2.89 -11.14
CA ARG A 9 -0.06 -1.50 -10.76
C ARG A 9 1.19 -1.57 -9.89
N SER A 10 2.31 -1.03 -10.35
CA SER A 10 3.57 -0.88 -9.58
C SER A 10 3.42 -0.01 -8.31
N VAL A 11 2.18 0.35 -7.97
CA VAL A 11 1.81 1.27 -6.91
C VAL A 11 0.78 0.62 -6.02
N HIS A 12 1.09 0.56 -4.74
CA HIS A 12 0.19 0.03 -3.73
C HIS A 12 -1.03 0.96 -3.55
N PRO A 13 -2.26 0.44 -3.43
CA PRO A 13 -3.49 1.24 -3.32
C PRO A 13 -3.53 2.14 -2.09
N ASP A 14 -2.99 1.68 -0.95
CA ASP A 14 -2.81 2.52 0.25
C ASP A 14 -1.61 3.49 0.20
N CYS A 15 -0.85 3.53 -0.90
CA CYS A 15 0.25 4.49 -1.02
C CYS A 15 -0.32 5.90 -1.24
N ARG A 16 0.17 6.89 -0.49
CA ARG A 16 -0.25 8.31 -0.67
C ARG A 16 -0.03 8.84 -2.09
N ASN A 17 0.89 8.22 -2.83
CA ASN A 17 1.28 8.59 -4.18
C ASN A 17 0.54 7.77 -5.25
N ALA A 18 -0.45 6.94 -4.85
CA ALA A 18 -1.25 6.11 -5.75
C ALA A 18 -2.02 6.90 -6.81
N SER A 19 -2.28 8.19 -6.57
CA SER A 19 -2.89 9.08 -7.55
C SER A 19 -1.98 9.45 -8.72
N ASN A 20 -0.67 9.23 -8.62
CA ASN A 20 0.26 9.50 -9.72
C ASN A 20 0.48 8.23 -10.57
N PRO A 21 0.04 8.21 -11.85
CA PRO A 21 0.19 7.05 -12.72
C PRO A 21 1.64 6.71 -13.07
N TYR A 22 2.58 7.64 -12.85
CA TYR A 22 4.02 7.43 -13.05
C TYR A 22 4.76 7.08 -11.76
N HIS A 23 4.07 6.99 -10.63
CA HIS A 23 4.72 6.59 -9.39
C HIS A 23 5.06 5.10 -9.45
N GLU A 24 6.19 4.75 -8.84
CA GLU A 24 6.54 3.38 -8.52
C GLU A 24 6.77 3.31 -7.01
N CYS A 25 6.09 2.38 -6.34
CA CYS A 25 6.28 2.19 -4.91
C CYS A 25 7.66 1.59 -4.66
N VAL A 26 8.43 2.27 -3.82
CA VAL A 26 9.72 1.79 -3.31
C VAL A 26 9.55 1.24 -1.89
N ASP A 27 10.57 0.60 -1.32
CA ASP A 27 10.56 0.06 0.05
C ASP A 27 10.07 1.04 1.12
N PHE A 28 10.35 2.33 0.92
CA PHE A 28 9.85 3.38 1.82
C PHE A 28 8.32 3.46 1.84
N CYS A 29 7.66 3.34 0.68
CA CYS A 29 6.21 3.33 0.59
C CYS A 29 5.61 2.16 1.37
N PHE A 30 6.19 0.97 1.21
CA PHE A 30 5.73 -0.23 1.92
C PHE A 30 5.90 -0.12 3.44
N ARG A 31 7.01 0.47 3.92
CA ARG A 31 7.22 0.74 5.34
C ARG A 31 6.14 1.66 5.92
N LEU A 32 5.81 2.74 5.22
CA LEU A 32 4.77 3.68 5.65
C LEU A 32 3.38 3.02 5.69
N ILE A 33 3.05 2.21 4.68
CA ILE A 33 1.77 1.49 4.62
C ILE A 33 1.68 0.49 5.79
N ALA A 34 2.74 -0.25 6.07
CA ALA A 34 2.79 -1.20 7.18
C ALA A 34 2.63 -0.48 8.53
N GLU A 35 3.26 0.69 8.70
CA GLU A 35 3.10 1.51 9.90
C GLU A 35 1.68 2.05 10.04
N ALA A 36 1.09 2.56 8.97
CA ALA A 36 -0.27 3.06 8.97
C ALA A 36 -1.28 1.96 9.32
N LYS A 37 -1.08 0.73 8.81
CA LYS A 37 -1.88 -0.44 9.20
C LYS A 37 -1.74 -0.75 10.69
N ARG A 38 -0.50 -0.84 11.21
CA ARG A 38 -0.26 -1.08 12.64
C ARG A 38 -0.93 -0.02 13.52
N ARG A 39 -0.84 1.26 13.18
CA ARG A 39 -1.50 2.34 13.94
C ARG A 39 -3.02 2.17 13.97
N LYS A 40 -3.64 1.83 12.84
CA LYS A 40 -5.09 1.56 12.77
C LYS A 40 -5.50 0.34 13.58
N GLU A 41 -4.64 -0.67 13.69
CA GLU A 41 -4.90 -1.84 14.56
C GLU A 41 -4.76 -1.49 16.03
N MET A 42 -3.79 -0.67 16.41
CA MET A 42 -3.62 -0.19 17.79
C MET A 42 -4.74 0.75 18.25
N GLU A 43 -5.32 1.54 17.35
CA GLU A 43 -6.46 2.42 17.65
C GLU A 43 -7.78 1.67 17.87
N LYS A 44 -7.86 0.40 17.44
CA LYS A 44 -9.05 -0.45 17.61
C LYS A 44 -9.10 -1.17 18.96
N ILE A 45 -8.11 -0.94 19.84
CA ILE A 45 -8.01 -1.49 21.20
C ILE A 45 -8.53 -0.43 22.19
#